data_AF-A0A259RPL4-F1
#
_entry.id   AF-A0A259RPL4-F1
#
_cell.length_a   1.000
_cell.length_b   1.000
_cell.length_c   1.000
_cell.angle_alpha   90.00
_cell.angle_beta   90.00
_cell.angle_gamma   90.00
#
_symmetry.space_group_name_H-M   'P 1'
#
loop_
_entity.id
_entity.type
_entity.pdbx_description
1 polymer ?
#
loop_
_entity_poly.entity_id
_entity_poly.type
_entity_poly.pdbx_seq_one_letter_code
_entity_poly.pdbx_strand_id
1 'polypeptide(L)'
;MAADNNAPSAANNFNPLNNPSDPAKFAQEYRDYFYKNFPQIPHDKYNMGVYAFDKDAFSQYQDMMQFPPQDDYIAAGKKFWEDYRLPNGKPLSSCVGDAKGLRAKYPYFNTKDGKVHDLESDLINCQLNAGVPEDKSLGSKKGYKDLANVSAYLSSMSQGLKVDVKVPSDPKAVAAFNNGKHMFFRKTGQLNMSCADCHMYHATQMVRSETLH
;
A
#
# COMPACT_ATOMS: atom_id res chain seq x y z
N MET A 1 -32.25 8.26 -6.92
CA MET A 1 -31.90 8.26 -8.36
C MET A 1 -31.32 6.88 -8.65
N ALA A 2 -31.88 6.17 -9.61
CA ALA A 2 -31.51 4.79 -9.90
C ALA A 2 -30.02 4.73 -10.30
N ALA A 3 -29.25 3.89 -9.61
CA ALA A 3 -27.94 3.51 -10.08
C ALA A 3 -28.15 2.73 -11.39
N ASP A 4 -27.67 3.29 -12.50
CA ASP A 4 -27.58 2.57 -13.76
C ASP A 4 -26.66 1.37 -13.54
N ASN A 5 -27.26 0.21 -13.25
CA ASN A 5 -26.59 -1.07 -12.99
C ASN A 5 -25.98 -1.70 -14.26
N ASN A 6 -25.58 -0.90 -15.25
CA ASN A 6 -24.79 -1.36 -16.38
C ASN A 6 -23.30 -1.20 -16.06
N ALA A 7 -22.85 -1.93 -15.04
CA ALA A 7 -21.44 -2.33 -15.02
C ALA A 7 -21.26 -3.27 -16.22
N PRO A 8 -20.41 -2.94 -17.20
CA PRO A 8 -20.16 -3.84 -18.32
C PRO A 8 -19.69 -5.18 -17.74
N SER A 9 -20.43 -6.25 -18.03
CA SER A 9 -19.93 -7.61 -17.81
C SER A 9 -18.77 -7.81 -18.77
N ALA A 10 -17.59 -7.37 -18.33
CA ALA A 10 -16.40 -7.48 -19.13
C ALA A 10 -16.04 -8.97 -19.19
N ALA A 11 -16.49 -9.63 -20.26
CA ALA A 11 -15.95 -10.89 -20.72
C ALA A 11 -14.46 -10.66 -20.99
N ASN A 12 -13.64 -10.75 -19.95
CA ASN A 12 -12.23 -10.37 -19.98
C ASN A 12 -11.36 -11.62 -20.12
N ASN A 13 -10.73 -11.75 -21.28
CA ASN A 13 -9.62 -12.67 -21.54
C ASN A 13 -8.34 -12.34 -20.74
N PHE A 14 -8.42 -11.46 -19.73
CA PHE A 14 -7.32 -11.19 -18.81
C PHE A 14 -7.23 -12.36 -17.83
N ASN A 15 -6.33 -13.31 -18.10
CA ASN A 15 -6.01 -14.40 -17.18
C ASN A 15 -4.64 -14.15 -16.53
N PRO A 16 -4.60 -13.44 -15.39
CA PRO A 16 -3.36 -13.01 -14.74
C PRO A 16 -2.53 -14.16 -14.14
N LEU A 17 -3.13 -15.35 -14.00
CA LEU A 17 -2.43 -16.55 -13.54
C LEU A 17 -1.61 -17.21 -14.68
N ASN A 18 -1.91 -16.91 -15.95
CA ASN A 18 -1.34 -17.59 -17.12
C ASN A 18 -0.42 -16.68 -17.98
N ASN A 19 0.51 -15.92 -17.37
CA ASN A 19 1.43 -14.94 -18.02
C ASN A 19 0.76 -13.56 -18.23
N PRO A 20 1.48 -12.41 -18.15
CA PRO A 20 2.94 -12.25 -18.11
C PRO A 20 3.60 -12.50 -16.75
N SER A 21 4.70 -13.26 -16.74
CA SER A 21 5.66 -13.33 -15.60
C SER A 21 6.60 -12.12 -15.54
N ASP A 22 6.64 -11.31 -16.60
CA ASP A 22 7.35 -10.05 -16.66
C ASP A 22 6.61 -8.96 -15.84
N PRO A 23 7.24 -8.38 -14.80
CA PRO A 23 6.57 -7.41 -13.93
C PRO A 23 6.13 -6.13 -14.63
N ALA A 24 6.92 -5.61 -15.57
CA ALA A 24 6.61 -4.36 -16.25
C ALA A 24 5.41 -4.51 -17.19
N LYS A 25 5.39 -5.59 -17.96
CA LYS A 25 4.27 -5.95 -18.83
C LYS A 25 3.00 -6.21 -18.01
N PHE A 26 3.10 -6.97 -16.91
CA PHE A 26 1.95 -7.18 -16.03
C PHE A 26 1.40 -5.87 -15.47
N ALA A 27 2.28 -5.00 -14.96
CA ALA A 27 1.85 -3.71 -14.39
C ALA A 27 1.16 -2.83 -15.45
N GLN A 28 1.59 -2.89 -16.71
CA GLN A 28 0.92 -2.22 -17.81
C GLN A 28 -0.47 -2.80 -18.08
N GLU A 29 -0.58 -4.13 -18.25
CA GLU A 29 -1.86 -4.79 -18.50
C GLU A 29 -2.86 -4.58 -17.34
N TYR A 30 -2.37 -4.59 -16.10
CA TYR A 30 -3.18 -4.29 -14.92
C TYR A 30 -3.74 -2.87 -14.98
N ARG A 31 -2.93 -1.86 -15.32
CA ARG A 31 -3.42 -0.49 -15.49
C ARG A 31 -4.41 -0.38 -16.65
N ASP A 32 -4.09 -1.01 -17.79
CA ASP A 32 -4.93 -0.98 -18.99
C ASP A 32 -6.31 -1.59 -18.72
N TYR A 33 -6.40 -2.62 -17.87
CA TYR A 33 -7.67 -3.14 -17.39
C TYR A 33 -8.51 -2.03 -16.76
N PHE A 34 -7.98 -1.27 -15.80
CA PHE A 34 -8.74 -0.23 -15.12
C PHE A 34 -9.04 0.96 -16.04
N TYR A 35 -8.08 1.39 -16.87
CA TYR A 35 -8.28 2.51 -17.80
C TYR A 35 -9.33 2.20 -18.86
N LYS A 36 -9.41 0.93 -19.30
CA LYS A 36 -10.43 0.48 -20.24
C LYS A 36 -11.82 0.38 -19.59
N ASN A 37 -11.90 -0.15 -18.37
CA ASN A 37 -13.19 -0.35 -17.69
C ASN A 37 -13.74 0.96 -17.08
N PHE A 38 -12.87 1.93 -16.78
CA PHE A 38 -13.25 3.19 -16.15
C PHE A 38 -12.62 4.41 -16.85
N PRO A 39 -12.84 4.61 -18.17
CA PRO A 39 -12.18 5.65 -18.96
C PRO A 39 -12.52 7.08 -18.54
N GLN A 40 -13.59 7.26 -17.75
CA GLN A 40 -14.01 8.55 -17.20
C GLN A 40 -13.16 9.02 -16.01
N ILE A 41 -12.37 8.13 -15.42
CA ILE A 41 -11.56 8.44 -14.24
C ILE A 41 -10.19 8.94 -14.68
N PRO A 42 -9.77 10.16 -14.31
CA PRO A 42 -8.43 10.62 -14.62
C PRO A 42 -7.36 9.70 -14.01
N HIS A 43 -6.29 9.43 -14.78
CA HIS A 43 -5.27 8.45 -14.38
C HIS A 43 -4.60 8.77 -13.03
N ASP A 44 -4.46 10.05 -12.71
CA ASP A 44 -3.89 10.56 -11.46
C ASP A 44 -4.84 10.47 -10.26
N LYS A 45 -6.10 10.03 -10.47
CA LYS A 45 -7.11 9.87 -9.42
C LYS A 45 -7.30 8.43 -8.97
N TYR A 46 -6.78 7.44 -9.69
CA TYR A 46 -6.91 6.02 -9.29
C TYR A 46 -6.31 5.71 -7.92
N ASN A 47 -5.35 6.50 -7.44
CA ASN A 47 -4.78 6.38 -6.10
C ASN A 47 -5.77 6.77 -4.99
N MET A 48 -6.89 7.43 -5.31
CA MET A 48 -7.90 7.86 -4.34
C MET A 48 -8.96 6.79 -4.05
N GLY A 49 -8.89 5.61 -4.70
CA GLY A 49 -9.84 4.51 -4.47
C GLY A 49 -11.28 4.96 -4.73
N VAL A 50 -12.21 4.57 -3.84
CA VAL A 50 -13.65 4.92 -3.94
C VAL A 50 -13.90 6.41 -4.16
N TYR A 51 -13.08 7.29 -3.58
CA TYR A 51 -13.24 8.74 -3.72
C TYR A 51 -13.03 9.24 -5.16
N ALA A 52 -12.40 8.44 -6.03
CA ALA A 52 -12.33 8.75 -7.45
C ALA A 52 -13.64 8.42 -8.19
N PHE A 53 -14.39 7.43 -7.70
CA PHE A 53 -15.54 6.85 -8.38
C PHE A 53 -16.88 7.36 -7.83
N ASP A 54 -16.93 7.76 -6.56
CA ASP A 54 -18.14 8.17 -5.86
C ASP A 54 -18.03 9.63 -5.37
N LYS A 55 -18.94 10.48 -5.87
CA LYS A 55 -18.95 11.91 -5.55
C LYS A 55 -19.34 12.20 -4.11
N ASP A 56 -20.24 11.41 -3.53
CA ASP A 56 -20.66 11.58 -2.14
C ASP A 56 -19.51 11.18 -1.21
N ALA A 57 -18.87 10.04 -1.49
CA ALA A 57 -17.67 9.62 -0.75
C ALA A 57 -16.55 10.66 -0.86
N PHE A 58 -16.34 11.26 -2.04
CA PHE A 58 -15.35 12.33 -2.22
C PHE A 58 -15.71 13.58 -1.42
N SER A 59 -16.97 13.99 -1.39
CA SER A 59 -17.42 15.13 -0.58
C SER A 59 -17.16 14.89 0.90
N GLN A 60 -17.51 13.70 1.41
CA GLN A 60 -17.25 13.32 2.80
C GLN A 60 -15.74 13.31 3.12
N TYR A 61 -14.91 12.84 2.18
CA TYR A 61 -13.46 12.93 2.31
C TYR A 61 -13.00 14.39 2.40
N GLN A 62 -13.51 15.29 1.56
CA GLN A 62 -13.17 16.71 1.61
C GLN A 62 -13.56 17.36 2.93
N ASP A 63 -14.74 17.03 3.46
CA ASP A 63 -15.21 17.53 4.76
C ASP A 63 -14.35 16.99 5.91
N MET A 64 -14.02 15.70 5.89
CA MET A 64 -13.11 15.08 6.87
C MET A 64 -11.73 15.74 6.84
N MET A 65 -11.22 16.11 5.67
CA MET A 65 -9.91 16.75 5.54
C MET A 65 -9.89 18.21 5.99
N GLN A 66 -11.03 18.83 6.33
CA GLN A 66 -11.05 20.12 7.03
C GLN A 66 -10.52 19.98 8.48
N PHE A 67 -10.77 18.83 9.10
CA PHE A 67 -10.29 18.48 10.44
C PHE A 67 -9.78 17.03 10.44
N PRO A 68 -8.61 16.76 9.83
CA PRO A 68 -8.18 15.42 9.55
C PRO A 68 -8.02 14.59 10.84
N PRO A 69 -8.76 13.47 11.00
CA PRO A 69 -8.71 12.68 12.23
C PRO A 69 -7.35 12.05 12.49
N GLN A 70 -6.48 12.01 11.47
CA GLN A 70 -5.13 11.47 11.58
C GLN A 70 -4.08 12.42 12.16
N ASP A 71 -4.39 13.70 12.35
CA ASP A 71 -3.40 14.72 12.75
C ASP A 71 -2.75 14.38 14.10
N ASP A 72 -3.53 13.89 15.07
CA ASP A 72 -3.02 13.46 16.38
C ASP A 72 -2.04 12.28 16.27
N TYR A 73 -2.31 11.33 15.35
CA TYR A 73 -1.42 10.18 15.12
C TYR A 73 -0.13 10.60 14.42
N ILE A 74 -0.22 11.53 13.46
CA ILE A 74 0.94 12.12 12.79
C ILE A 74 1.81 12.88 13.81
N ALA A 75 1.19 13.68 14.69
CA ALA A 75 1.90 14.41 15.74
C ALA A 75 2.59 13.46 16.73
N ALA A 76 1.90 12.40 17.17
CA ALA A 76 2.48 11.36 18.02
C ALA A 76 3.65 10.64 17.31
N GLY A 77 3.50 10.34 16.01
CA GLY A 77 4.53 9.72 15.20
C GLY A 77 5.78 10.58 15.02
N LYS A 78 5.58 11.89 14.79
CA LYS A 78 6.66 12.87 14.73
C LYS A 78 7.43 12.91 16.05
N LYS A 79 6.71 13.00 17.17
CA LYS A 79 7.31 12.99 18.51
C LYS A 79 8.13 11.72 18.74
N PHE A 80 7.56 10.55 18.42
CA PHE A 80 8.28 9.29 18.54
C PHE A 80 9.54 9.26 17.68
N TRP A 81 9.46 9.68 16.42
CA TRP A 81 10.60 9.76 15.50
C TRP A 81 11.73 10.66 16.02
N GLU A 82 11.38 11.82 16.58
CA GLU A 82 12.33 12.81 17.07
C GLU A 82 12.95 12.44 18.42
N ASP A 83 12.19 11.80 19.30
CA ASP A 83 12.59 11.50 20.69
C ASP A 83 13.22 10.11 20.84
N TYR A 84 12.74 9.11 20.10
CA TYR A 84 13.19 7.74 20.29
C TYR A 84 14.67 7.58 19.94
N ARG A 85 15.40 6.87 20.81
CA ARG A 85 16.81 6.51 20.60
C ARG A 85 16.99 5.01 20.74
N LEU A 86 17.78 4.46 19.83
CA LEU A 86 18.27 3.08 19.89
C LEU A 86 19.20 2.91 21.10
N PRO A 87 19.48 1.67 21.55
CA PRO A 87 20.41 1.42 22.66
C PRO A 87 21.81 2.04 22.50
N ASN A 88 22.24 2.27 21.25
CA ASN A 88 23.50 2.94 20.92
C ASN A 88 23.41 4.48 20.85
N GLY A 89 22.29 5.07 21.29
CA GLY A 89 22.06 6.51 21.29
C GLY A 89 21.71 7.12 19.93
N LYS A 90 21.65 6.34 18.84
CA LYS A 90 21.31 6.84 17.50
C LYS A 90 19.79 6.90 17.29
N PRO A 91 19.28 7.84 16.48
CA PRO A 91 17.88 7.86 16.07
C PRO A 91 17.57 6.76 15.05
N LEU A 92 16.28 6.47 14.82
CA LEU A 92 15.84 5.52 13.78
C LEU A 92 16.26 5.95 12.37
N SER A 93 16.37 7.26 12.11
CA SER A 93 16.89 7.81 10.85
C SER A 93 18.30 7.34 10.52
N SER A 94 19.08 6.90 11.51
CA SER A 94 20.41 6.32 11.25
C SER A 94 20.38 4.99 10.49
N CYS A 95 19.24 4.28 10.49
CA CYS A 95 19.03 3.04 9.75
C CYS A 95 18.33 3.28 8.40
N VAL A 96 17.24 4.05 8.42
CA VAL A 96 16.32 4.16 7.27
C VAL A 96 16.46 5.49 6.51
N GLY A 97 17.23 6.44 7.03
CA GLY A 97 17.43 7.77 6.44
C GLY A 97 16.41 8.81 6.90
N ASP A 98 16.45 9.96 6.24
CA ASP A 98 15.61 11.12 6.58
C ASP A 98 14.13 10.89 6.26
N ALA A 99 13.25 11.44 7.09
CA ALA A 99 11.80 11.29 6.96
C ALA A 99 11.25 11.82 5.62
N LYS A 100 11.81 12.92 5.10
CA LYS A 100 11.33 13.58 3.88
C LYS A 100 11.49 12.66 2.67
N GLY A 101 10.36 12.27 2.08
CA GLY A 101 10.32 11.38 0.94
C GLY A 101 10.73 9.93 1.22
N LEU A 102 10.82 9.53 2.50
CA LEU A 102 11.23 8.17 2.85
C LEU A 102 10.22 7.14 2.36
N ARG A 103 8.93 7.36 2.65
CA ARG A 103 7.85 6.41 2.30
C ARG A 103 7.78 6.16 0.80
N ALA A 104 8.05 7.17 -0.02
CA ALA A 104 8.03 7.04 -1.48
C ALA A 104 9.12 6.11 -2.05
N LYS A 105 10.16 5.78 -1.26
CA LYS A 105 11.21 4.82 -1.64
C LYS A 105 10.84 3.36 -1.35
N TYR A 106 9.72 3.13 -0.67
CA TYR A 106 9.26 1.82 -0.25
C TYR A 106 7.96 1.41 -0.98
N PRO A 107 7.69 0.10 -1.07
CA PRO A 107 8.63 -1.01 -0.86
C PRO A 107 9.71 -1.06 -1.96
N TYR A 108 10.83 -1.72 -1.67
CA TYR A 108 11.86 -2.01 -2.68
C TYR A 108 12.42 -3.41 -2.51
N PHE A 109 12.99 -3.96 -3.59
CA PHE A 109 13.72 -5.22 -3.52
C PHE A 109 15.22 -4.96 -3.28
N ASN A 110 15.75 -5.49 -2.19
CA ASN A 110 17.17 -5.43 -1.88
C ASN A 110 17.89 -6.62 -2.52
N THR A 111 18.72 -6.35 -3.52
CA THR A 111 19.47 -7.40 -4.23
C THR A 111 20.56 -8.05 -3.37
N LYS A 112 21.01 -7.40 -2.29
CA LYS A 112 22.07 -7.93 -1.42
C LYS A 112 21.61 -9.10 -0.56
N ASP A 113 20.43 -9.01 0.04
CA ASP A 113 19.85 -10.08 0.84
C ASP A 113 18.74 -10.85 0.11
N GLY A 114 18.33 -10.37 -1.06
CA GLY A 114 17.33 -11.01 -1.92
C GLY A 114 15.92 -10.93 -1.37
N LYS A 115 15.59 -9.88 -0.60
CA LYS A 115 14.28 -9.71 0.04
C LYS A 115 13.58 -8.42 -0.41
N VAL A 116 12.26 -8.40 -0.29
CA VAL A 116 11.47 -7.16 -0.35
C VAL A 116 11.54 -6.51 1.02
N HIS A 117 11.87 -5.24 1.04
CA HIS A 117 11.85 -4.40 2.23
C HIS A 117 10.64 -3.47 2.17
N ASP A 118 9.91 -3.42 3.28
CA ASP A 118 8.90 -2.42 3.59
C ASP A 118 9.36 -1.56 4.76
N LEU A 119 8.80 -0.34 4.87
CA LEU A 119 9.26 0.65 5.83
C LEU A 119 9.06 0.18 7.27
N GLU A 120 7.92 -0.44 7.54
CA GLU A 120 7.54 -0.91 8.87
C GLU A 120 8.49 -2.02 9.34
N SER A 121 8.75 -3.02 8.50
CA SER A 121 9.73 -4.06 8.76
C SER A 121 11.13 -3.50 8.97
N ASP A 122 11.55 -2.50 8.20
CA ASP A 122 12.87 -1.89 8.36
C ASP A 122 13.02 -1.09 9.66
N LEU A 123 11.95 -0.44 10.13
CA LEU A 123 11.93 0.21 11.44
C LEU A 123 12.06 -0.80 12.58
N ILE A 124 11.33 -1.93 12.48
CA ILE A 124 11.42 -3.03 13.45
C ILE A 124 12.83 -3.62 13.43
N ASN A 125 13.36 -3.96 12.25
CA ASN A 125 14.68 -4.55 12.09
C ASN A 125 15.78 -3.60 12.58
N CYS A 126 15.64 -2.29 12.38
CA CYS A 126 16.57 -1.30 12.93
C CYS A 126 16.65 -1.39 14.46
N GLN A 127 15.51 -1.54 15.16
CA GLN A 127 15.49 -1.73 16.60
C GLN A 127 16.12 -3.06 17.03
N LEU A 128 15.72 -4.16 16.40
CA LEU A 128 16.22 -5.49 16.74
C LEU A 128 17.74 -5.60 16.52
N ASN A 129 18.25 -5.09 15.40
CA ASN A 129 19.67 -5.09 15.08
C ASN A 129 20.49 -4.19 16.03
N ALA A 130 19.86 -3.16 16.62
CA ALA A 130 20.48 -2.33 17.64
C ALA A 130 20.39 -2.92 19.06
N GLY A 131 19.79 -4.11 19.22
CA GLY A 131 19.70 -4.83 20.49
C GLY A 131 18.44 -4.55 21.31
N VAL A 132 17.40 -3.97 20.70
CA VAL A 132 16.09 -3.82 21.37
C VAL A 132 15.43 -5.20 21.48
N PRO A 133 15.01 -5.64 22.67
CA PRO A 133 14.26 -6.89 22.84
C PRO A 133 12.96 -6.92 22.02
N GLU A 134 12.60 -8.07 21.47
CA GLU A 134 11.43 -8.22 20.59
C GLU A 134 10.13 -7.76 21.25
N ASP A 135 9.95 -8.06 22.55
CA ASP A 135 8.78 -7.68 23.36
C ASP A 135 8.68 -6.17 23.65
N LYS A 136 9.75 -5.42 23.36
CA LYS A 136 9.86 -3.97 23.49
C LYS A 136 10.02 -3.25 22.15
N SER A 137 10.10 -4.00 21.06
CA SER A 137 10.20 -3.45 19.71
C SER A 137 8.84 -2.93 19.22
N LEU A 138 8.88 -2.16 18.13
CA LEU A 138 7.74 -1.69 17.35
C LEU A 138 6.90 -2.85 16.81
N GLY A 139 7.48 -4.03 16.63
CA GLY A 139 6.77 -5.23 16.18
C GLY A 139 5.96 -5.92 17.29
N SER A 140 6.14 -5.52 18.55
CA SER A 140 5.44 -6.11 19.67
C SER A 140 3.97 -5.65 19.74
N LYS A 141 3.12 -6.42 20.46
CA LYS A 141 1.74 -6.03 20.78
C LYS A 141 1.62 -4.69 21.51
N LYS A 142 2.68 -4.23 22.19
CA LYS A 142 2.71 -2.92 22.86
C LYS A 142 3.24 -1.81 21.94
N GLY A 143 4.12 -2.17 21.00
CA GLY A 143 4.77 -1.25 20.07
C GLY A 143 3.97 -0.94 18.81
N TYR A 144 2.93 -1.72 18.47
CA TYR A 144 2.19 -1.54 17.22
C TYR A 144 1.59 -0.13 17.04
N LYS A 145 1.16 0.51 18.15
CA LYS A 145 0.60 1.87 18.11
C LYS A 145 1.66 2.89 17.71
N ASP A 146 2.86 2.76 18.29
CA ASP A 146 3.98 3.63 17.94
C ASP A 146 4.44 3.38 16.50
N LEU A 147 4.39 2.12 16.03
CA LEU A 147 4.71 1.76 14.64
C LEU A 147 3.73 2.40 13.65
N ALA A 148 2.43 2.33 13.95
CA ALA A 148 1.40 2.95 13.13
C ALA A 148 1.54 4.48 13.11
N ASN A 149 1.76 5.10 14.27
CA ASN A 149 1.96 6.54 14.38
C ASN A 149 3.19 7.02 13.60
N VAL A 150 4.35 6.37 13.80
CA VAL A 150 5.58 6.76 13.08
C VAL A 150 5.46 6.49 11.58
N SER A 151 4.79 5.42 11.16
CA SER A 151 4.50 5.18 9.73
C SER A 151 3.60 6.26 9.14
N ALA A 152 2.56 6.70 9.86
CA ALA A 152 1.69 7.80 9.44
C ALA A 152 2.48 9.10 9.26
N TYR A 153 3.36 9.44 10.21
CA TYR A 153 4.25 10.59 10.09
C TYR A 153 5.21 10.48 8.89
N LEU A 154 5.89 9.35 8.72
CA LEU A 154 6.81 9.17 7.59
C LEU A 154 6.09 9.20 6.23
N SER A 155 4.83 8.76 6.20
CA SER A 155 3.95 8.87 5.03
C SER A 155 3.53 10.32 4.77
N SER A 156 3.21 11.10 5.80
CA SER A 156 2.89 12.53 5.64
C SER A 156 4.07 13.33 5.08
N MET A 157 5.29 12.96 5.48
CA MET A 157 6.54 13.52 4.95
C MET A 157 6.85 13.16 3.49
N SER A 158 6.00 12.34 2.85
CA SER A 158 6.09 11.94 1.44
C SER A 158 4.85 12.30 0.62
N GLN A 159 3.91 13.06 1.17
CA GLN A 159 2.71 13.50 0.46
C GLN A 159 3.06 14.27 -0.83
N GLY A 160 2.29 14.03 -1.89
CA GLY A 160 2.51 14.63 -3.21
C GLY A 160 3.65 14.01 -4.02
N LEU A 161 4.46 13.13 -3.43
CA LEU A 161 5.48 12.39 -4.18
C LEU A 161 4.85 11.19 -4.89
N LYS A 162 5.41 10.86 -6.06
CA LYS A 162 5.00 9.70 -6.84
C LYS A 162 5.50 8.42 -6.17
N VAL A 163 4.60 7.46 -5.97
CA VAL A 163 4.97 6.08 -5.65
C VAL A 163 5.56 5.43 -6.90
N ASP A 164 6.83 5.05 -6.85
CA ASP A 164 7.57 4.50 -8.00
C ASP A 164 8.34 3.25 -7.60
N VAL A 165 7.60 2.20 -7.24
CA VAL A 165 8.17 0.89 -6.88
C VAL A 165 8.80 0.25 -8.12
N LYS A 166 10.11 0.00 -8.04
CA LYS A 166 10.86 -0.69 -9.09
C LYS A 166 10.98 -2.17 -8.79
N VAL A 167 10.83 -3.00 -9.82
CA VAL A 167 11.22 -4.41 -9.78
C VAL A 167 12.51 -4.54 -10.61
N PRO A 168 13.68 -4.72 -9.97
CA PRO A 168 14.92 -4.94 -10.70
C PRO A 168 14.84 -6.17 -11.62
N SER A 169 15.66 -6.20 -12.67
CA SER A 169 15.85 -7.38 -13.54
C SER A 169 16.61 -8.53 -12.86
N ASP A 170 16.46 -8.67 -11.55
CA ASP A 170 16.97 -9.78 -10.75
C ASP A 170 15.92 -10.91 -10.73
N PRO A 171 16.28 -12.16 -11.05
CA PRO A 171 15.34 -13.29 -11.00
C PRO A 171 14.62 -13.45 -9.67
N LYS A 172 15.27 -13.14 -8.54
CA LYS A 172 14.65 -13.18 -7.21
C LYS A 172 13.65 -12.04 -7.00
N ALA A 173 13.91 -10.86 -7.55
CA ALA A 173 12.96 -9.74 -7.52
C ALA A 173 11.72 -10.06 -8.35
N VAL A 174 11.91 -10.62 -9.54
CA VAL A 174 10.82 -11.08 -10.42
C VAL A 174 10.02 -12.19 -9.74
N ALA A 175 10.69 -13.13 -9.06
CA ALA A 175 10.02 -14.18 -8.29
C ALA A 175 9.20 -13.62 -7.12
N ALA A 176 9.75 -12.66 -6.37
CA ALA A 176 9.04 -12.00 -5.27
C ALA A 176 7.79 -11.25 -5.77
N PHE A 177 7.92 -10.51 -6.88
CA PHE A 177 6.79 -9.86 -7.54
C PHE A 177 5.73 -10.87 -7.98
N ASN A 178 6.14 -11.95 -8.64
CA ASN A 178 5.22 -12.99 -9.12
C ASN A 178 4.53 -13.75 -7.98
N ASN A 179 5.19 -13.89 -6.82
CA ASN A 179 4.55 -14.43 -5.63
C ASN A 179 3.44 -13.49 -5.11
N GLY A 180 3.72 -12.19 -5.01
CA GLY A 180 2.70 -11.18 -4.67
C GLY A 180 1.52 -11.18 -5.66
N LYS A 181 1.83 -11.22 -6.96
CA LYS A 181 0.82 -11.37 -8.03
C LYS A 181 -0.01 -12.64 -7.82
N HIS A 182 0.61 -13.79 -7.61
CA HIS A 182 -0.10 -15.05 -7.38
C HIS A 182 -1.04 -14.94 -6.18
N MET A 183 -0.59 -14.34 -5.06
CA MET A 183 -1.42 -14.14 -3.88
C MET A 183 -2.64 -13.24 -4.14
N PHE A 184 -2.47 -12.17 -4.94
CA PHE A 184 -3.58 -11.26 -5.30
C PHE A 184 -4.73 -11.98 -6.04
N PHE A 185 -4.41 -12.97 -6.88
CA PHE A 185 -5.39 -13.76 -7.64
C PHE A 185 -5.75 -15.11 -7.02
N ARG A 186 -5.04 -15.53 -5.97
CA ARG A 186 -5.27 -16.81 -5.34
C ARG A 186 -6.56 -16.76 -4.52
N LYS A 187 -7.48 -17.68 -4.82
CA LYS A 187 -8.66 -17.90 -3.99
C LYS A 187 -8.29 -18.61 -2.69
N THR A 188 -8.82 -18.11 -1.57
CA THR A 188 -8.52 -18.59 -0.22
C THR A 188 -9.77 -18.62 0.66
N GLY A 189 -9.72 -19.38 1.75
CA GLY A 189 -10.79 -19.51 2.74
C GLY A 189 -12.02 -20.29 2.26
N GLN A 190 -12.99 -20.47 3.17
CA GLN A 190 -14.23 -21.21 2.89
C GLN A 190 -15.08 -20.57 1.78
N LEU A 191 -15.03 -19.24 1.65
CA LEU A 191 -15.75 -18.49 0.63
C LEU A 191 -15.09 -18.52 -0.75
N ASN A 192 -13.86 -19.07 -0.86
CA ASN A 192 -13.13 -19.23 -2.12
C ASN A 192 -12.97 -17.92 -2.91
N MET A 193 -12.55 -16.85 -2.22
CA MET A 193 -12.38 -15.50 -2.79
C MET A 193 -10.91 -15.10 -2.83
N SER A 194 -10.57 -14.21 -3.76
CA SER A 194 -9.26 -13.57 -3.97
C SER A 194 -9.37 -12.04 -3.86
N CYS A 195 -8.25 -11.34 -3.74
CA CYS A 195 -8.24 -9.87 -3.76
C CYS A 195 -8.83 -9.33 -5.07
N ALA A 196 -8.53 -10.00 -6.19
CA ALA A 196 -9.02 -9.64 -7.52
C ALA A 196 -10.54 -9.77 -7.67
N ASP A 197 -11.19 -10.71 -6.97
CA ASP A 197 -12.65 -10.85 -7.05
C ASP A 197 -13.31 -9.52 -6.62
N CYS A 198 -12.92 -8.97 -5.47
CA CYS A 198 -13.51 -7.72 -4.98
C CYS A 198 -12.91 -6.46 -5.62
N HIS A 199 -11.58 -6.34 -5.63
CA HIS A 199 -10.89 -5.08 -5.99
C HIS A 199 -10.62 -4.91 -7.49
N MET A 200 -10.96 -5.88 -8.33
CA MET A 200 -10.70 -5.81 -9.77
C MET A 200 -11.92 -6.22 -10.60
N TYR A 201 -12.48 -7.42 -10.38
CA TYR A 201 -13.59 -7.93 -11.18
C TYR A 201 -14.93 -7.29 -10.78
N HIS A 202 -15.10 -6.98 -9.50
CA HIS A 202 -16.28 -6.34 -8.95
C HIS A 202 -16.02 -4.90 -8.45
N ALA A 203 -14.92 -4.27 -8.89
CA ALA A 203 -14.65 -2.87 -8.59
C ALA A 203 -15.87 -1.99 -8.98
N THR A 204 -16.14 -1.00 -8.15
CA THR A 204 -17.31 -0.09 -8.17
C THR A 204 -18.68 -0.74 -7.92
N GLN A 205 -18.76 -2.06 -7.69
CA GLN A 205 -20.00 -2.71 -7.28
C GLN A 205 -20.19 -2.61 -5.77
N MET A 206 -21.42 -2.82 -5.31
CA MET A 206 -21.75 -2.82 -3.89
C MET A 206 -21.65 -4.22 -3.28
N VAL A 207 -20.91 -4.34 -2.18
CA VAL A 207 -21.02 -5.46 -1.25
C VAL A 207 -21.68 -4.93 0.03
N ARG A 208 -22.99 -5.17 0.13
CA ARG A 208 -23.84 -4.64 1.21
C ARG A 208 -23.79 -3.11 1.22
N SER A 209 -23.23 -2.49 2.24
CA SER A 209 -23.10 -1.03 2.39
C SER A 209 -21.81 -0.47 1.78
N GLU A 210 -20.90 -1.32 1.30
CA GLU A 210 -19.58 -0.90 0.86
C GLU A 210 -19.47 -0.87 -0.67
N THR A 211 -19.02 0.25 -1.21
CA THR A 211 -18.61 0.35 -2.62
C THR A 211 -17.21 -0.24 -2.76
N LEU A 212 -17.07 -1.30 -3.56
CA LEU A 212 -15.78 -1.90 -3.86
C LEU A 212 -14.93 -0.96 -4.73
N HIS A 213 -13.62 -0.93 -4.51
CA HIS A 213 -12.69 -0.07 -5.24
C HIS A 213 -11.26 -0.61 -5.21
#